data_AF-A0A1C2AXX4-F1
#
_entry.id   AF-A0A1C2AXX4-F1
#
_cell.length_a   1.000
_cell.length_b   1.000
_cell.length_c   1.000
_cell.angle_alpha   90.00
_cell.angle_beta   90.00
_cell.angle_gamma   90.00
#
_symmetry.space_group_name_H-M   'P 1'
#
loop_
_entity.id
_entity.type
_entity.pdbx_description
1 polymer ?
#
loop_
_entity_poly.entity_id
_entity_poly.type
_entity_poly.pdbx_seq_one_letter_code
_entity_poly.pdbx_strand_id
1 'polypeptide(L)' 'SLLRAVQSQVKAAEIANEGISFEYESGLNRSAFDVLQSRSNLINAKINLAEAERNYLLAQYRLLKSVGLLNSEYLKLR' A
#
# COMPACT_ATOMS: atom_id res chain seq x y z
N SER A 1 11.80 -2.30 7.24
CA SER A 1 10.55 -2.58 7.98
C SER A 1 9.50 -3.03 6.97
N LEU A 2 8.49 -3.77 7.42
CA LEU A 2 7.39 -4.23 6.56
C LEU A 2 6.77 -3.06 5.78
N LEU A 3 6.51 -1.93 6.44
CA LEU A 3 5.97 -0.72 5.80
C LEU A 3 6.78 -0.27 4.58
N ARG A 4 8.13 -0.22 4.68
CA ARG A 4 8.99 0.16 3.54
C ARG A 4 8.92 -0.86 2.40
N ALA A 5 8.87 -2.15 2.73
CA ALA A 5 8.78 -3.20 1.72
C ALA A 5 7.45 -3.09 0.93
N VAL A 6 6.35 -2.82 1.62
CA VAL A 6 5.03 -2.63 0.99
C VAL A 6 4.98 -1.32 0.17
N GLN A 7 5.62 -0.24 0.63
CA GLN A 7 5.78 0.98 -0.17
C GLN A 7 6.53 0.71 -1.49
N SER A 8 7.63 -0.05 -1.45
CA SER A 8 8.35 -0.47 -2.65
C SER A 8 7.50 -1.37 -3.55
N GLN A 9 6.69 -2.25 -2.97
CA GLN A 9 5.75 -3.10 -3.73
C GLN A 9 4.72 -2.27 -4.49
N VAL A 10 4.12 -1.25 -3.86
CA VAL A 10 3.21 -0.32 -4.54
C VAL A 10 3.91 0.34 -5.71
N LYS A 11 5.13 0.84 -5.50
CA LYS A 11 5.88 1.50 -6.58
C LYS A 11 6.18 0.57 -7.76
N ALA A 12 6.53 -0.68 -7.48
CA ALA A 12 6.75 -1.69 -8.51
C ALA A 12 5.46 -2.02 -9.28
N ALA A 13 4.33 -2.13 -8.57
CA ALA A 13 3.03 -2.39 -9.19
C ALA A 13 2.54 -1.21 -10.04
N GLU A 14 2.84 0.03 -9.66
CA GLU A 14 2.57 1.23 -10.47
C GLU A 14 3.33 1.18 -11.80
N ILE A 15 4.64 0.96 -11.74
CA ILE A 15 5.49 0.88 -12.93
C ILE A 15 5.04 -0.27 -13.84
N ALA A 16 4.71 -1.43 -13.27
CA ALA A 16 4.22 -2.58 -14.04
C ALA A 16 2.88 -2.28 -14.73
N ASN A 17 1.95 -1.62 -14.03
CA ASN A 17 0.66 -1.22 -14.60
C ASN A 17 0.83 -0.19 -15.73
N GLU A 18 1.70 0.81 -15.54
CA GLU A 18 2.03 1.80 -16.57
C GLU A 18 2.66 1.15 -17.80
N GLY A 19 3.63 0.25 -17.60
CA GLY A 19 4.28 -0.50 -18.68
C GLY A 19 3.30 -1.37 -19.48
N ILE A 20 2.44 -2.13 -18.81
CA ILE A 20 1.42 -2.98 -19.47
C ILE A 20 0.39 -2.12 -20.22
N SER A 21 -0.01 -0.97 -19.65
CA SER A 21 -0.93 -0.04 -20.32
C SER A 21 -0.31 0.54 -21.59
N PHE A 22 0.97 0.93 -21.51
CA PHE A 22 1.72 1.44 -22.66
C PHE A 22 1.88 0.37 -23.76
N GLU A 23 2.24 -0.86 -23.40
CA GLU A 23 2.34 -1.98 -24.35
C GLU A 23 1.00 -2.27 -25.04
N TYR A 24 -0.11 -2.24 -24.28
CA TYR A 24 -1.46 -2.40 -24.83
C TYR A 24 -1.84 -1.27 -25.80
N GLU A 25 -1.64 -0.01 -25.42
CA GLU A 25 -1.94 1.16 -26.26
C GLU A 25 -1.07 1.21 -27.52
N SER A 26 0.16 0.70 -27.43
CA SER A 26 1.08 0.58 -28.56
C SER A 26 0.78 -0.63 -29.47
N GLY A 27 -0.22 -1.45 -29.14
CA GLY A 27 -0.58 -2.66 -29.90
C GLY A 27 0.43 -3.81 -29.76
N LEU A 28 1.30 -3.78 -28.74
CA LEU A 28 2.35 -4.76 -28.51
C LEU A 28 1.84 -5.88 -27.59
N ASN A 29 1.33 -6.98 -28.18
CA ASN A 29 1.13 -8.30 -27.54
C ASN A 29 0.47 -8.35 -26.15
N ARG A 30 -0.16 -7.28 -25.69
CA ARG A 30 -0.96 -7.19 -24.46
C ARG A 30 -2.43 -7.10 -24.82
N SER A 31 -3.23 -7.76 -24.02
CA SER A 31 -4.69 -7.72 -24.10
C SER A 31 -5.26 -6.72 -23.10
N ALA A 32 -6.53 -6.35 -23.30
CA ALA A 32 -7.27 -5.60 -22.29
C ALA A 32 -7.33 -6.34 -20.94
N PHE A 33 -7.28 -7.67 -20.96
CA PHE A 33 -7.21 -8.49 -19.75
C PHE A 33 -5.90 -8.28 -18.97
N ASP A 34 -4.76 -8.18 -19.65
CA ASP A 34 -3.46 -7.90 -19.00
C ASP A 34 -3.49 -6.55 -18.27
N VAL A 35 -4.11 -5.53 -18.88
CA VAL A 35 -4.29 -4.21 -18.28
C VAL A 35 -5.19 -4.29 -17.04
N LEU A 36 -6.30 -5.02 -17.11
CA LEU A 36 -7.18 -5.19 -15.95
C LEU A 36 -6.49 -5.94 -14.80
N GLN A 37 -5.71 -6.97 -15.13
CA GLN A 37 -4.94 -7.73 -14.14
C GLN A 37 -3.86 -6.86 -13.47
N SER A 38 -3.14 -6.04 -14.24
CA SER A 38 -2.11 -5.15 -13.68
C SER A 38 -2.72 -4.07 -12.77
N ARG A 39 -3.88 -3.51 -13.14
CA ARG A 39 -4.67 -2.62 -12.28
C ARG A 39 -5.12 -3.30 -11.00
N SER A 40 -5.61 -4.54 -11.08
CA SER A 40 -6.00 -5.32 -9.90
C SER A 40 -4.81 -5.53 -8.95
N ASN A 41 -3.64 -5.88 -9.49
CA ASN A 41 -2.41 -6.02 -8.70
C ASN A 41 -2.00 -4.71 -8.02
N LEU A 42 -2.10 -3.57 -8.71
CA LEU A 42 -1.84 -2.25 -8.13
C LEU A 42 -2.80 -1.92 -6.99
N ILE A 43 -4.09 -2.20 -7.16
CA ILE A 43 -5.09 -2.00 -6.10
C ILE A 43 -4.77 -2.87 -4.88
N ASN A 44 -4.44 -4.15 -5.09
CA ASN A 44 -4.05 -5.06 -4.01
C ASN A 44 -2.80 -4.55 -3.26
N ALA A 45 -1.80 -4.04 -3.97
CA ALA A 45 -0.62 -3.44 -3.35
C ALA A 45 -0.98 -2.22 -2.48
N LYS A 46 -1.89 -1.36 -2.95
CA LYS A 46 -2.38 -0.20 -2.19
C LYS A 46 -3.18 -0.60 -0.95
N ILE A 47 -3.99 -1.66 -1.03
CA ILE A 47 -4.69 -2.23 0.14
C ILE A 47 -3.68 -2.70 1.19
N ASN A 48 -2.66 -3.47 0.77
CA ASN A 48 -1.62 -3.93 1.68
C ASN A 48 -0.87 -2.77 2.35
N LEU A 49 -0.66 -1.65 1.63
CA LEU A 49 -0.04 -0.46 2.21
C LEU A 49 -0.92 0.14 3.31
N ALA A 50 -2.21 0.32 3.05
CA ALA A 50 -3.15 0.83 4.05
C ALA A 50 -3.21 -0.08 5.30
N GLU A 51 -3.17 -1.40 5.11
CA GLU A 51 -3.09 -2.36 6.23
C GLU A 51 -1.79 -2.23 7.02
N ALA A 52 -0.65 -2.09 6.33
CA ALA A 52 0.65 -1.92 6.96
C ALA A 52 0.72 -0.62 7.78
N GLU A 53 0.19 0.48 7.25
CA GLU A 53 0.11 1.78 7.93
C GLU A 53 -0.80 1.71 9.16
N ARG A 54 -1.98 1.07 9.03
CA ARG A 54 -2.89 0.83 10.15
C ARG A 54 -2.21 0.01 11.24
N ASN A 55 -1.53 -1.07 10.88
CA ASN A 55 -0.85 -1.95 11.84
C ASN A 55 0.31 -1.23 12.53
N TYR A 56 1.05 -0.39 11.79
CA TYR A 56 2.09 0.47 12.36
C TYR A 56 1.52 1.46 13.39
N LEU A 57 0.37 2.07 13.10
CA LEU A 57 -0.30 2.96 14.05
C LEU A 57 -0.79 2.20 15.30
N LEU A 58 -1.42 1.04 15.12
CA LEU A 58 -1.86 0.20 16.24
C LEU A 58 -0.68 -0.27 17.10
N ALA A 59 0.47 -0.58 16.50
CA ALA A 59 1.68 -0.94 17.24
C ALA A 59 2.17 0.23 18.12
N GLN A 60 2.13 1.47 17.61
CA GLN A 60 2.45 2.67 18.41
C GLN A 60 1.48 2.84 19.58
N TYR A 61 0.17 2.66 19.37
CA TYR A 61 -0.81 2.73 20.46
C TYR A 61 -0.64 1.62 21.49
N ARG A 62 -0.30 0.40 21.07
CA ARG A 62 0.03 -0.70 21.99
C ARG A 62 1.27 -0.39 22.81
N LEU A 63 2.29 0.23 22.21
CA LEU A 63 3.48 0.68 22.92
C LEU A 63 3.10 1.71 23.99
N LEU A 64 2.37 2.78 23.63
CA LEU A 64 1.89 3.79 24.57
C LEU A 64 1.08 3.17 25.71
N LYS A 65 0.19 2.21 25.41
CA LYS A 65 -0.57 1.47 26.42
C LYS A 65 0.34 0.70 27.37
N SER A 66 1.37 0.02 26.84
CA SER A 66 2.26 -0.82 27.64
C SER A 66 3.11 -0.02 28.64
N VAL A 67 3.40 1.24 28.33
CA VAL A 67 4.13 2.18 29.21
C VAL A 67 3.20 3.09 30.02
N GLY A 68 1.88 2.89 29.96
CA GLY A 68 0.89 3.67 30.71
C GLY A 68 0.60 5.07 30.17
N LEU A 69 1.04 5.40 28.95
CA LEU A 69 0.93 6.73 28.33
C LEU A 69 -0.20 6.83 27.28
N LEU A 70 -1.09 5.85 27.19
CA LEU A 70 -2.25 5.95 26.29
C LEU A 70 -3.34 6.85 26.90
N ASN A 71 -3.21 8.17 26.71
CA ASN A 71 -4.13 9.19 27.22
C ASN A 71 -4.48 10.24 26.15
N SER A 72 -5.36 11.20 26.49
CA SER A 72 -5.86 12.25 25.56
C SER A 72 -4.75 13.13 24.96
N GLU A 73 -3.68 13.38 25.72
CA GLU A 73 -2.51 14.16 25.28
C GLU A 73 -1.79 13.46 24.13
N TYR A 74 -1.49 12.17 24.28
CA TYR A 74 -0.81 11.37 23.25
C TYR A 74 -1.71 10.96 22.09
N LEU A 75 -3.03 10.86 22.31
CA LEU A 75 -4.01 10.58 21.26
C LEU A 75 -4.45 11.84 20.50
N LYS A 76 -4.00 13.04 20.91
CA LYS A 76 -4.43 14.34 20.35
C LYS A 76 -5.95 14.51 20.29
N LEU A 77 -6.66 13.91 21.24
CA LEU A 77 -8.10 14.05 21.40
C LEU A 77 -8.30 15.28 22.29
N ARG A 78 -8.83 16.37 21.70
CA ARG A 78 -9.30 17.54 22.46
C ARG A 78 -10.67 17.26 23.06
#